data_AF-X6FA97-F1
#
_entry.id   AF-X6FA97-F1
#
_cell.length_a   1.000
_cell.length_b   1.000
_cell.length_c   1.000
_cell.angle_alpha   90.00
_cell.angle_beta   90.00
_cell.angle_gamma   90.00
#
_symmetry.space_group_name_H-M   'P 1'
#
loop_
_entity.id
_entity.type
_entity.pdbx_description
1 polymer ?
#
loop_
_entity_poly.entity_id
_entity_poly.type
_entity_poly.pdbx_seq_one_letter_code
_entity_poly.pdbx_strand_id
1 'polypeptide(L)'
;MLNRLMLIVVFVPLAIILIALAVANRELVAFTLDPFNPGNPKLTLTLPLFIFLFLALAIGMVVGSLATWVKQGHYRKLARQRGVEAENLRQAVSRTPAVPQASAQGSAQGSAQGSAQGSAQGSAQGSALPKPTN
;
A
#
# COMPACT_ATOMS: atom_id res chain seq x y z
N MET A 1 -7.71 -14.93 4.20
CA MET A 1 -7.94 -16.31 4.71
C MET A 1 -7.01 -17.34 4.05
N LEU A 2 -6.66 -17.18 2.76
CA LEU A 2 -5.75 -18.09 2.02
C LEU A 2 -4.36 -18.28 2.67
N ASN A 3 -3.79 -17.22 3.25
CA ASN A 3 -2.46 -17.26 3.86
C ASN A 3 -2.39 -18.25 5.04
N ARG A 4 -3.49 -18.38 5.80
CA ARG A 4 -3.56 -19.29 6.94
C ARG A 4 -3.69 -20.74 6.49
N LEU A 5 -4.39 -20.98 5.38
CA LEU A 5 -4.45 -22.30 4.73
C LEU A 5 -3.10 -22.73 4.17
N MET A 6 -2.37 -21.85 3.46
CA MET A 6 -1.02 -22.14 2.97
C MET A 6 -0.05 -22.47 4.10
N LEU A 7 -0.13 -21.75 5.22
CA LEU A 7 0.69 -22.06 6.39
C LEU A 7 0.37 -23.46 6.92
N ILE A 8 -0.90 -23.82 7.10
CA ILE A 8 -1.30 -25.14 7.59
C ILE A 8 -0.86 -26.24 6.63
N VAL A 9 -1.08 -26.07 5.32
CA VAL A 9 -0.72 -27.06 4.29
C VAL A 9 0.78 -27.32 4.23
N VAL A 10 1.62 -26.32 4.56
CA VAL A 10 3.08 -26.49 4.58
C VAL A 10 3.57 -26.99 5.95
N PHE A 11 3.09 -26.42 7.05
CA PHE A 11 3.58 -26.73 8.39
C PHE A 11 3.12 -28.09 8.91
N VAL A 12 1.91 -28.53 8.59
CA VAL A 12 1.40 -29.83 9.06
C VAL A 12 2.23 -31.00 8.52
N PRO A 13 2.44 -31.17 7.20
CA PRO A 13 3.29 -32.26 6.71
C PRO A 13 4.74 -32.12 7.17
N LEU A 14 5.26 -30.90 7.24
CA LEU A 14 6.59 -30.66 7.80
C LEU A 14 6.68 -31.15 9.24
N ALA A 15 5.69 -30.85 10.09
CA ALA A 15 5.64 -31.32 11.47
C ALA A 15 5.54 -32.84 11.56
N ILE A 16 4.75 -33.49 10.69
CA ILE A 16 4.66 -34.96 10.64
C ILE A 16 6.04 -35.57 10.33
N ILE A 17 6.76 -35.04 9.34
CA ILE A 17 8.11 -35.51 8.99
C ILE A 17 9.06 -35.34 10.18
N LEU A 18 9.03 -34.19 10.85
CA LEU A 18 9.87 -33.93 12.02
C LEU A 18 9.59 -34.91 13.16
N ILE A 19 8.32 -35.18 13.45
CA ILE A 19 7.91 -36.13 14.49
C ILE A 19 8.33 -37.56 14.10
N ALA A 20 8.09 -37.96 12.85
CA ALA A 20 8.48 -39.29 12.37
C ALA A 20 10.00 -39.49 12.45
N LEU A 21 10.79 -38.48 12.04
CA LEU A 21 12.24 -38.50 12.13
C LEU A 21 12.70 -38.53 13.59
N ALA A 22 12.01 -37.83 14.50
CA ALA A 22 12.31 -37.87 15.93
C ALA A 22 12.05 -39.23 16.57
N VAL A 23 10.93 -39.87 16.23
CA VAL A 23 10.59 -41.20 16.75
C VAL A 23 11.52 -42.26 16.17
N ALA A 24 11.83 -42.19 14.88
CA ALA A 24 12.72 -43.13 14.21
C ALA A 24 14.20 -42.96 14.63
N ASN A 25 14.63 -41.74 14.91
CA ASN A 25 16.01 -41.39 15.28
C ASN A 25 16.07 -40.88 16.72
N ARG A 26 15.55 -41.69 17.65
CA ARG A 26 15.69 -41.46 19.11
C ARG A 26 17.09 -41.76 19.62
N GLU A 27 17.89 -42.45 18.82
CA GLU A 27 19.27 -42.82 19.14
C GLU A 27 20.16 -41.59 19.27
N LEU A 28 21.15 -41.70 20.14
CA LEU A 28 22.15 -40.66 20.36
C LEU A 28 23.14 -40.63 19.20
N VAL A 29 23.18 -39.52 18.47
CA VAL A 29 24.11 -39.32 17.35
C VAL A 29 25.15 -38.28 17.76
N ALA A 30 26.43 -38.63 17.62
CA ALA A 30 27.53 -37.71 17.83
C ALA A 30 27.61 -36.73 16.66
N PHE A 31 27.28 -35.46 16.91
CA PHE A 31 27.40 -34.38 15.94
C PHE A 31 28.58 -33.49 16.33
N THR A 32 29.64 -33.51 15.51
CA THR A 32 30.85 -32.71 15.73
C THR A 32 30.76 -31.40 14.95
N LEU A 33 30.78 -30.26 15.65
CA LEU A 33 30.74 -28.92 15.06
C LEU A 33 32.13 -28.38 14.70
N ASP A 34 33.06 -29.24 14.29
CA ASP A 34 34.41 -28.85 13.90
C ASP A 34 34.70 -29.33 12.47
N PRO A 35 34.74 -28.42 11.47
CA PRO A 35 35.02 -28.77 10.08
C PRO A 35 36.50 -29.04 9.80
N PHE A 36 37.41 -28.74 10.73
CA PHE A 36 38.86 -28.89 10.55
C PHE A 36 39.46 -30.00 11.40
N ASN A 37 38.77 -30.44 12.46
CA ASN A 37 39.22 -31.54 13.32
C ASN A 37 38.06 -32.45 13.75
N PRO A 38 37.59 -33.34 12.84
CA PRO A 38 36.50 -34.27 13.12
C PRO A 38 36.95 -35.32 14.16
N GLY A 39 36.77 -35.01 15.45
CA GLY A 39 37.21 -35.86 16.55
C GLY A 39 37.52 -35.11 17.86
N ASN A 40 37.48 -33.78 17.87
CA ASN A 40 37.71 -33.00 19.07
C ASN A 40 36.52 -33.10 20.05
N PRO A 41 36.67 -33.73 21.24
CA PRO A 41 35.55 -33.98 22.15
C PRO A 41 34.95 -32.70 22.75
N LYS A 42 35.62 -31.55 22.63
CA LYS A 42 35.13 -30.26 23.12
C LYS A 42 33.98 -29.68 22.27
N LEU A 43 33.90 -30.07 20.98
CA LEU A 43 32.89 -29.58 20.03
C LEU A 43 31.97 -30.71 19.50
N THR A 44 32.06 -31.91 20.09
CA THR A 44 31.16 -33.02 19.78
C THR A 44 29.98 -33.01 20.73
N LEU A 45 28.79 -32.79 20.18
CA LEU A 45 27.51 -32.84 20.89
C LEU A 45 26.79 -34.14 20.54
N THR A 46 26.62 -34.98 21.54
CA THR A 46 25.91 -36.26 21.40
C THR A 46 24.47 -36.09 21.85
N LEU A 47 23.59 -35.80 20.90
CA LEU A 47 22.17 -35.54 21.11
C LEU A 47 21.37 -36.27 20.04
N PRO A 48 20.10 -36.65 20.30
CA PRO A 48 19.23 -37.17 19.25
C PRO A 48 19.05 -36.18 18.10
N LEU A 49 18.97 -36.68 16.86
CA LEU A 49 18.94 -35.84 15.66
C LEU A 49 17.78 -34.84 15.62
N PHE A 50 16.64 -35.17 16.23
CA PHE A 50 15.49 -34.26 16.26
C PHE A 50 15.80 -32.93 16.95
N ILE A 51 16.69 -32.92 17.94
CA ILE A 51 17.06 -31.70 18.67
C ILE A 51 17.73 -30.71 17.73
N PHE A 52 18.67 -31.19 16.90
CA PHE A 52 19.33 -30.37 15.90
C PHE A 52 18.34 -29.85 14.84
N LEU A 53 17.38 -30.67 14.40
CA LEU A 53 16.35 -30.24 13.46
C LEU A 53 15.43 -29.15 14.04
N PHE A 54 14.97 -29.31 15.29
CA PHE A 54 14.15 -28.28 15.95
C PHE A 54 14.93 -26.99 16.14
N LEU A 55 16.21 -27.06 16.49
CA LEU A 55 17.05 -25.88 16.64
C LEU A 55 17.25 -25.17 15.29
N ALA A 56 17.53 -25.93 14.22
CA ALA A 56 17.63 -25.38 12.86
C ALA A 56 16.31 -24.74 12.40
N LEU A 57 15.17 -25.38 12.69
CA LEU A 57 13.84 -24.82 12.40
C LEU A 57 13.59 -23.53 13.19
N ALA A 58 13.92 -23.50 14.49
CA ALA A 58 13.76 -22.33 15.34
C ALA A 58 14.60 -21.16 14.83
N ILE A 59 15.87 -21.41 14.51
CA ILE A 59 16.76 -20.41 13.89
C ILE A 59 16.18 -19.93 12.57
N GLY A 60 15.73 -20.85 11.69
CA GLY A 60 15.09 -20.51 10.43
C GLY A 60 13.84 -19.64 10.60
N MET A 61 13.00 -19.93 11.60
CA MET A 61 11.82 -19.13 11.92
C MET A 61 12.18 -17.73 12.42
N VAL A 62 13.20 -17.61 13.28
CA VAL A 62 13.69 -16.30 13.75
C VAL A 62 14.21 -15.49 12.55
N VAL A 63 15.10 -16.07 11.74
CA VAL A 63 15.66 -15.39 10.56
C VAL A 63 14.57 -15.02 9.56
N GLY A 64 13.63 -15.92 9.28
CA GLY A 64 12.50 -15.65 8.40
C GLY A 64 11.58 -14.55 8.92
N SER A 65 11.36 -14.49 10.23
CA SER A 65 10.58 -13.44 10.88
C SER A 65 11.28 -12.08 10.78
N LEU A 66 12.60 -12.04 11.05
CA LEU A 66 13.42 -10.83 10.89
C LEU A 66 13.43 -10.34 9.44
N ALA A 67 13.62 -11.24 8.48
CA ALA A 67 13.60 -10.91 7.06
C ALA A 67 12.25 -10.34 6.63
N THR A 68 11.15 -10.91 7.13
CA THR A 68 9.79 -10.40 6.86
C THR A 68 9.59 -9.02 7.48
N TRP A 69 10.09 -8.78 8.69
CA TRP A 69 10.01 -7.48 9.37
C TRP A 69 10.78 -6.39 8.62
N VAL A 70 11.99 -6.69 8.13
CA VAL A 70 12.77 -5.76 7.31
C VAL A 70 12.06 -5.46 5.98
N LYS A 71 11.52 -6.49 5.31
CA LYS A 71 10.75 -6.34 4.06
C LYS A 71 9.50 -5.48 4.25
N GLN A 72 8.75 -5.66 5.34
CA GLN A 72 7.56 -4.87 5.64
C GLN A 72 7.89 -3.46 6.18
N GLY A 73 9.00 -3.30 6.92
CA GLY A 73 9.44 -2.03 7.49
C GLY A 73 9.76 -0.96 6.43
N HIS A 74 10.23 -1.38 5.25
CA HIS A 74 10.51 -0.47 4.14
C HIS A 74 9.23 0.22 3.59
N TYR A 75 8.09 -0.49 3.57
CA TYR A 75 6.82 0.05 3.04
C TYR A 75 6.15 1.09 3.94
N ARG A 76 6.56 1.21 5.20
CA ARG A 76 6.04 2.26 6.10
C ARG A 76 6.43 3.68 5.65
N LYS A 77 7.53 3.85 4.90
CA LYS A 77 7.91 5.13 4.31
C LYS A 77 7.13 5.43 3.01
N LEU A 78 6.88 4.42 2.18
CA LEU A 78 6.11 4.57 0.94
C LEU A 78 4.62 4.85 1.19
N ALA A 79 4.03 4.26 2.24
CA ALA A 79 2.62 4.50 2.59
C ALA A 79 2.35 5.96 2.96
N ARG A 80 3.31 6.66 3.57
CA ARG A 80 3.19 8.09 3.87
C ARG A 80 3.24 8.94 2.60
N GLN A 81 4.10 8.61 1.65
CA GLN A 81 4.20 9.35 0.37
C GLN A 81 2.94 9.13 -0.49
N ARG A 82 2.45 7.89 -0.58
CA ARG A 82 1.21 7.54 -1.29
C ARG A 82 -0.04 8.18 -0.67
N GLY A 83 -0.07 8.34 0.65
CA GLY A 83 -1.18 9.01 1.35
C GLY A 83 -1.25 10.51 1.05
N VAL A 84 -0.11 11.19 0.97
CA VAL A 84 -0.03 12.62 0.63
C VAL A 84 -0.42 12.86 -0.84
N GLU A 85 0.00 12.00 -1.76
CA GLU A 85 -0.40 12.08 -3.17
C GLU A 85 -1.90 11.82 -3.36
N ALA A 86 -2.47 10.83 -2.65
CA ALA A 86 -3.90 10.55 -2.70
C ALA A 86 -4.76 11.68 -2.12
N GLU A 87 -4.29 12.33 -1.06
CA GLU A 87 -4.95 13.48 -0.44
C GLU A 87 -4.89 14.73 -1.35
N ASN A 88 -3.74 15.00 -1.97
CA ASN A 88 -3.60 16.08 -2.95
C ASN A 88 -4.50 15.89 -4.17
N LEU A 89 -4.63 14.65 -4.67
CA LEU A 89 -5.54 14.32 -5.77
C LEU A 89 -7.02 14.50 -5.36
N ARG A 90 -7.40 14.11 -4.13
CA ARG A 90 -8.76 14.36 -3.59
C ARG A 90 -9.06 15.85 -3.49
N GLN A 91 -8.11 16.65 -3.00
CA GLN A 91 -8.28 18.10 -2.89
C GLN A 91 -8.36 18.80 -4.26
N ALA A 92 -7.65 18.30 -5.27
CA ALA A 92 -7.76 18.81 -6.64
C ALA A 92 -9.14 18.54 -7.26
N VAL A 93 -9.72 17.37 -7.02
CA VAL A 93 -11.10 17.03 -7.46
C VAL A 93 -12.15 17.85 -6.72
N SER A 94 -11.97 18.07 -5.41
CA SER A 94 -12.89 18.89 -4.60
C SER A 94 -12.83 20.39 -4.93
N ARG A 95 -11.76 20.85 -5.61
CA ARG A 95 -11.58 22.25 -6.01
C ARG A 95 -12.11 22.58 -7.40
N THR A 96 -12.66 21.62 -8.16
CA THR A 96 -13.41 21.95 -9.37
C THR A 96 -14.64 22.75 -8.96
N PRO A 97 -14.68 24.08 -9.20
CA PRO A 97 -15.68 24.95 -8.62
C PRO A 97 -17.04 24.66 -9.24
N ALA A 98 -18.08 24.64 -8.40
CA ALA A 98 -19.44 24.83 -8.87
C ALA A 98 -19.48 26.11 -9.72
N VAL A 99 -19.97 25.98 -10.94
CA VAL A 99 -20.20 27.08 -11.88
C VAL A 99 -20.91 28.22 -11.14
N PRO A 100 -20.35 29.44 -11.09
CA PRO A 100 -21.04 30.57 -10.48
C PRO A 100 -22.34 30.80 -11.23
N GLN A 101 -23.48 30.52 -10.60
CA GLN A 101 -24.79 30.99 -11.06
C GLN A 101 -24.79 32.52 -10.89
N ALA A 102 -24.24 33.21 -11.87
CA ALA A 102 -24.48 34.62 -12.06
C ALA A 102 -25.92 34.82 -12.53
N SER A 103 -26.61 35.76 -11.88
CA SER A 103 -27.78 36.52 -12.35
C SER A 103 -29.08 35.75 -12.62
N ALA A 104 -29.96 35.68 -11.61
CA ALA A 104 -31.41 35.60 -11.82
C ALA A 104 -32.24 36.07 -10.60
N GLN A 105 -31.86 37.17 -9.92
CA GLN A 105 -32.71 37.82 -8.93
C GLN A 105 -32.47 39.33 -8.96
N GLY A 106 -33.45 40.10 -9.43
CA GLY A 106 -33.47 41.56 -9.27
C GLY A 106 -33.87 42.42 -10.48
N SER A 107 -34.78 41.98 -11.35
CA SER A 107 -35.40 42.87 -12.36
C SER A 107 -36.89 42.58 -12.53
N ALA A 108 -37.67 42.84 -11.47
CA ALA A 108 -39.13 42.82 -11.52
C ALA A 108 -39.74 43.87 -10.58
N GLN A 109 -39.38 45.14 -10.74
CA GLN A 109 -40.21 46.24 -10.25
C GLN A 109 -39.79 47.57 -10.89
N GLY A 110 -40.67 48.17 -11.68
CA GLY A 110 -40.49 49.55 -12.16
C GLY A 110 -40.79 49.82 -13.64
N SER A 111 -41.86 49.26 -14.20
CA SER A 111 -42.38 49.71 -15.51
C SER A 111 -43.85 50.09 -15.40
N ALA A 112 -44.11 51.29 -14.87
CA ALA A 112 -45.38 51.99 -15.01
C ALA A 112 -45.19 53.50 -14.80
N GLN A 113 -44.69 54.22 -15.81
CA GLN A 113 -45.11 55.59 -16.19
C GLN A 113 -44.17 56.21 -17.22
N GLY A 114 -44.75 56.92 -18.20
CA GLY A 114 -44.04 57.93 -18.97
C GLY A 114 -43.99 57.68 -20.47
N SER A 115 -45.14 57.72 -21.11
CA SER A 115 -45.27 57.97 -22.54
C SER A 115 -44.63 59.31 -22.95
N ALA A 116 -44.03 59.29 -24.15
CA ALA A 116 -43.80 60.42 -25.06
C ALA A 116 -42.70 61.44 -24.70
N GLN A 117 -41.51 61.24 -25.29
CA GLN A 117 -40.96 62.27 -26.18
C GLN A 117 -39.94 61.66 -27.14
N GLY A 118 -40.27 61.69 -28.43
CA GLY A 118 -39.39 61.29 -29.50
C GLY A 118 -38.56 62.47 -30.04
N SER A 119 -37.67 62.08 -30.95
CA SER A 119 -36.90 62.90 -31.90
C SER A 119 -35.75 63.75 -31.36
N ALA A 120 -34.53 63.27 -31.56
CA ALA A 120 -33.55 63.82 -32.53
C ALA A 120 -32.17 63.20 -32.20
N GLN A 121 -31.66 62.27 -33.01
CA GLN A 121 -30.82 62.56 -34.19
C GLN A 121 -29.36 62.84 -33.81
N GLY A 122 -28.48 61.93 -34.20
CA GLY A 122 -27.02 62.02 -34.04
C GLY A 122 -26.41 60.61 -34.17
N SER A 123 -26.35 60.02 -35.36
CA SER A 123 -25.29 60.18 -36.37
C SER A 123 -23.93 59.62 -35.94
N ALA A 124 -23.33 58.88 -36.88
CA ALA A 124 -21.93 58.42 -36.95
C ALA A 124 -21.64 57.11 -36.20
N GLN A 125 -21.43 56.03 -36.95
CA GLN A 125 -20.10 55.51 -37.34
C GLN A 125 -19.44 54.77 -36.16
N GLY A 126 -19.00 53.52 -36.28
CA GLY A 126 -18.93 52.64 -37.42
C GLY A 126 -18.21 51.36 -37.00
N SER A 127 -18.20 50.43 -37.95
CA SER A 127 -17.05 49.56 -38.23
C SER A 127 -16.82 48.31 -37.36
N ALA A 128 -16.57 47.25 -38.11
CA ALA A 128 -15.84 46.01 -37.82
C ALA A 128 -16.66 44.76 -37.41
N LEU A 129 -16.79 43.93 -38.46
CA LEU A 129 -17.18 42.52 -38.60
C LEU A 129 -16.26 41.54 -37.80
N PRO A 130 -16.45 40.20 -37.85
CA PRO A 130 -16.37 39.33 -36.69
C PRO A 130 -15.17 38.37 -36.81
N LYS A 131 -14.92 37.53 -35.79
CA LYS A 131 -14.31 36.23 -36.04
C LYS A 131 -14.60 35.22 -34.92
N PRO A 132 -15.25 34.09 -35.22
CA PRO A 132 -15.13 32.87 -34.45
C PRO A 132 -13.98 32.02 -35.01
N THR A 133 -13.20 31.39 -34.15
CA THR A 133 -12.39 30.22 -34.52
C THR A 133 -12.70 29.08 -33.56
N ASN A 134 -12.92 27.93 -34.18
CA ASN A 134 -13.09 26.60 -33.62
C ASN A 134 -11.85 26.18 -32.82
#